data_AF-A0A388KIQ7-F1
#
_entry.id   AF-A0A388KIQ7-F1
#
_cell.length_a   1.000
_cell.length_b   1.000
_cell.length_c   1.000
_cell.angle_alpha   90.00
_cell.angle_beta   90.00
_cell.angle_gamma   90.00
#
_symmetry.space_group_name_H-M   'P 1'
#
loop_
_entity.id
_entity.type
_entity.pdbx_description
1 polymer ?
#
loop_
_entity_poly.entity_id
_entity_poly.type
_entity_poly.pdbx_seq_one_letter_code
_entity_poly.pdbx_strand_id
1 'polypeptide(L)'
;MVTLAEAVTTMEAVISIAVVITTAVMVSVILGLGTKVIGSVISGLLHEQAEEREQRKREAAKLSALEEEKKRLQAEEEKRVEARKERELLEAKLGQIVRSSMKVVCESALGRKVDLPGDEESEVSKLRKELDELKTRCTGGTSSSSNLESLRQEKEALQRAQGQGSEEQRLRREIEDLRVKASGVQQEKSDDLVALRMQVAELSGFRKSLDEKNAELISLKAENAHIRNEFKDLRDEVVCLRNEGKRGSVVITEKSPPEEPSRGRTKTSEAMYTPKDLEDLHKAYKEALVQKELALREAEALKERMARMGASKYRQSVRKSVFRKTTPRRLKTVLNAVEIEFDGKKEVQDDGMAKEKGRTVGDVAHDLEEEMIKRFRERRMKDVRAGKKADLEKMCEEEEISYIKLDQAKADIVEIRVRRDYDEWLKTKEIHDDEDQHHDYATSTEEINDE
;
A
#
# COMPACT_ATOMS: atom_id res chain seq x y z
N MET A 1 5.00 79.73 51.88
CA MET A 1 3.58 79.31 51.85
C MET A 1 3.08 79.24 50.41
N VAL A 2 3.07 80.35 49.64
CA VAL A 2 2.59 80.38 48.24
C VAL A 2 3.35 79.41 47.31
N THR A 3 4.68 79.39 47.37
CA THR A 3 5.52 78.50 46.53
C THR A 3 5.35 77.01 46.84
N LEU A 4 4.99 76.66 48.07
CA LEU A 4 4.72 75.28 48.49
C LEU A 4 3.35 74.81 47.98
N ALA A 5 2.34 75.68 47.96
CA ALA A 5 1.03 75.38 47.42
C ALA A 5 1.07 75.18 45.88
N GLU A 6 1.89 75.95 45.17
CA GLU A 6 2.13 75.77 43.73
C GLU A 6 2.90 74.47 43.43
N ALA A 7 3.86 74.08 44.28
CA ALA A 7 4.58 72.82 44.13
C ALA A 7 3.68 71.60 44.37
N VAL A 8 2.76 71.67 45.34
CA VAL A 8 1.82 70.57 45.62
C VAL A 8 0.79 70.41 44.50
N THR A 9 0.23 71.51 43.98
CA THR A 9 -0.75 71.44 42.87
C THR A 9 -0.13 70.96 41.57
N THR A 10 1.12 71.34 41.28
CA THR A 10 1.86 70.80 40.12
C THR A 10 2.19 69.32 40.29
N MET A 11 2.56 68.87 41.50
CA MET A 11 2.81 67.46 41.78
C MET A 11 1.53 66.61 41.65
N GLU A 12 0.40 67.10 42.15
CA GLU A 12 -0.90 66.43 42.00
C GLU A 12 -1.33 66.34 40.52
N ALA A 13 -1.11 67.39 39.73
CA ALA A 13 -1.38 67.37 38.28
C ALA A 13 -0.50 66.35 37.55
N VAL A 14 0.80 66.26 37.89
CA VAL A 14 1.73 65.29 37.31
C VAL A 14 1.34 63.86 37.68
N ILE A 15 0.94 63.61 38.94
CA ILE A 15 0.47 62.29 39.37
C ILE A 15 -0.81 61.91 38.64
N SER A 16 -1.76 62.84 38.50
CA SER A 16 -3.03 62.61 37.78
C SER A 16 -2.78 62.26 36.31
N ILE A 17 -1.91 63.00 35.62
CA ILE A 17 -1.54 62.72 34.23
C ILE A 17 -0.84 61.35 34.11
N ALA A 18 0.06 61.01 35.03
CA ALA A 18 0.75 59.73 35.04
C ALA A 18 -0.24 58.55 35.21
N VAL A 19 -1.25 58.69 36.08
CA VAL A 19 -2.29 57.68 36.27
C VAL A 19 -3.16 57.52 35.00
N VAL A 20 -3.55 58.62 34.35
CA VAL A 20 -4.33 58.59 33.10
C VAL A 20 -3.55 57.91 31.96
N ILE A 21 -2.27 58.23 31.80
CA ILE A 21 -1.42 57.60 30.77
C ILE A 21 -1.25 56.10 31.06
N THR A 22 -1.00 55.73 32.32
CA THR A 22 -0.80 54.33 32.70
C THR A 22 -2.06 53.49 32.48
N THR A 23 -3.23 54.03 32.82
CA THR A 23 -4.53 53.37 32.58
C THR A 23 -4.86 53.25 31.09
N ALA A 24 -4.60 54.28 30.28
CA ALA A 24 -4.80 54.23 28.82
C ALA A 24 -3.88 53.20 28.13
N VAL A 25 -2.63 53.08 28.58
CA VAL A 25 -1.68 52.07 28.08
C VAL A 25 -2.12 50.66 28.48
N MET A 26 -2.53 50.43 29.74
CA MET A 26 -3.05 49.12 30.16
C MET A 26 -4.29 48.71 29.35
N VAL A 27 -5.25 49.62 29.15
CA VAL A 27 -6.46 49.32 28.37
C VAL A 27 -6.11 48.97 26.91
N SER A 28 -5.19 49.72 26.30
CA SER A 28 -4.72 49.44 24.94
C SER A 28 -4.02 48.08 24.82
N VAL A 29 -3.21 47.71 25.83
CA VAL A 29 -2.54 46.41 25.89
C VAL A 29 -3.56 45.27 26.07
N ILE A 30 -4.54 45.44 26.96
CA ILE A 30 -5.59 44.42 27.19
C ILE A 30 -6.44 44.21 25.93
N LEU A 31 -6.85 45.29 25.25
CA LEU A 31 -7.62 45.20 24.00
C LEU A 31 -6.79 44.60 22.85
N GLY A 32 -5.51 44.97 22.75
CA GLY A 32 -4.60 44.43 21.74
C GLY A 32 -4.26 42.94 21.93
N LEU A 33 -4.14 42.48 23.18
CA LEU A 33 -3.95 41.06 23.49
C LEU A 33 -5.24 40.25 23.29
N GLY A 34 -6.38 40.80 23.72
CA GLY A 34 -7.69 40.15 23.55
C GLY A 34 -8.02 39.86 22.08
N THR A 35 -7.82 40.84 21.19
CA THR A 35 -8.10 40.67 19.76
C THR A 35 -7.21 39.64 19.08
N LYS A 36 -5.93 39.55 19.47
CA LYS A 36 -5.00 38.54 18.94
C LYS A 36 -5.34 37.12 19.41
N VAL A 37 -5.66 36.96 20.70
CA VAL A 37 -6.06 35.65 21.26
C VAL A 37 -7.37 35.18 20.65
N ILE A 38 -8.38 36.07 20.58
CA ILE A 38 -9.68 35.75 19.96
C ILE A 38 -9.51 35.39 18.47
N GLY A 39 -8.69 36.14 17.72
CA GLY A 39 -8.42 35.84 16.31
C GLY A 39 -7.73 34.48 16.10
N SER A 40 -6.79 34.11 16.96
CA SER A 40 -6.13 32.80 16.91
C SER A 40 -7.10 31.66 17.21
N VAL A 41 -7.98 31.83 18.20
CA VAL A 41 -8.99 30.82 18.57
C VAL A 41 -10.01 30.64 17.45
N ILE A 42 -10.51 31.74 16.86
CA ILE A 42 -11.46 31.68 15.73
C ILE A 42 -10.82 31.01 14.51
N SER A 43 -9.56 31.32 14.21
CA SER A 43 -8.85 30.72 13.08
C SER A 43 -8.64 29.21 13.28
N GLY A 44 -8.31 28.79 14.51
CA GLY A 44 -8.20 27.37 14.87
C GLY A 44 -9.53 26.62 14.72
N LEU A 45 -10.62 27.18 15.25
CA LEU A 45 -11.96 26.58 15.14
C LEU A 45 -12.44 26.46 13.69
N LEU A 46 -12.15 27.45 12.84
CA LEU A 46 -12.50 27.39 11.41
C LEU A 46 -11.67 26.32 10.68
N HIS A 47 -10.40 26.15 11.04
CA HIS A 47 -9.54 25.12 10.47
C HIS A 47 -10.01 23.72 10.88
N GLU A 48 -10.27 23.50 12.16
CA GLU A 48 -10.80 22.23 12.68
C GLU A 48 -12.15 21.88 12.04
N GLN A 49 -13.04 22.87 11.85
CA GLN A 49 -14.30 22.66 11.15
C GLN A 49 -14.14 22.34 9.65
N ALA A 50 -13.12 22.89 9.00
CA ALA A 50 -12.82 22.58 7.60
C ALA A 50 -12.27 21.15 7.46
N GLU A 51 -11.36 20.75 8.36
CA GLU A 51 -10.80 19.41 8.41
C GLU A 51 -11.88 18.35 8.71
N GLU A 52 -12.80 18.63 9.63
CA GLU A 52 -13.92 17.73 9.94
C GLU A 52 -14.86 17.56 8.73
N ARG A 53 -15.15 18.63 7.98
CA ARG A 53 -15.94 18.53 6.74
C ARG A 53 -15.23 17.72 5.68
N GLU A 54 -13.92 17.86 5.56
CA GLU A 54 -13.14 17.08 4.59
C GLU A 54 -13.08 15.60 4.97
N GLN A 55 -12.93 15.31 6.26
CA GLN A 55 -12.97 13.94 6.77
C GLN A 55 -14.32 13.28 6.51
N ARG A 56 -15.44 13.98 6.77
CA ARG A 56 -16.79 13.46 6.44
C ARG A 56 -16.96 13.20 4.94
N LYS A 57 -16.37 14.01 4.05
CA LYS A 57 -16.37 13.75 2.60
C LYS A 57 -15.58 12.50 2.25
N ARG A 58 -14.40 12.29 2.84
CA ARG A 58 -13.58 11.09 2.63
C ARG A 58 -14.29 9.83 3.14
N GLU A 59 -14.94 9.91 4.30
CA GLU A 59 -15.71 8.80 4.87
C GLU A 59 -16.95 8.48 4.04
N ALA A 60 -17.68 9.50 3.55
CA ALA A 60 -18.81 9.31 2.65
C ALA A 60 -18.38 8.67 1.32
N ALA A 61 -17.25 9.10 0.73
CA ALA A 61 -16.71 8.49 -0.49
C ALA A 61 -16.30 7.02 -0.27
N LYS A 62 -15.69 6.71 0.89
CA LYS A 62 -15.37 5.31 1.26
C LYS A 62 -16.62 4.45 1.43
N LEU A 63 -17.68 4.99 2.04
CA LEU A 63 -18.96 4.27 2.16
C LEU A 63 -19.61 4.03 0.80
N SER A 64 -19.59 5.02 -0.10
CA SER A 64 -20.10 4.86 -1.47
C SER A 64 -19.34 3.77 -2.23
N ALA A 65 -18.02 3.77 -2.17
CA ALA A 65 -17.18 2.75 -2.82
C ALA A 65 -17.44 1.34 -2.28
N LEU A 66 -17.64 1.19 -0.95
CA LEU A 66 -17.99 -0.10 -0.35
C LEU A 66 -19.40 -0.56 -0.74
N GLU A 67 -20.35 0.35 -0.93
CA GLU A 67 -21.70 0.01 -1.38
C GLU A 67 -21.69 -0.46 -2.85
N GLU A 68 -20.92 0.19 -3.71
CA GLU A 68 -20.72 -0.22 -5.11
C GLU A 68 -20.00 -1.57 -5.21
N GLU A 69 -18.95 -1.80 -4.42
CA GLU A 69 -18.26 -3.10 -4.38
C GLU A 69 -19.20 -4.21 -3.90
N LYS A 70 -20.05 -3.93 -2.90
CA LYS A 70 -21.07 -4.87 -2.43
C LYS A 70 -22.08 -5.20 -3.53
N LYS A 71 -22.55 -4.20 -4.29
CA LYS A 71 -23.45 -4.42 -5.44
C LYS A 71 -22.77 -5.25 -6.53
N ARG A 72 -21.49 -4.99 -6.82
CA ARG A 72 -20.72 -5.78 -7.80
C ARG A 72 -20.57 -7.23 -7.37
N LEU A 73 -20.26 -7.49 -6.10
CA LEU A 73 -20.15 -8.86 -5.58
C LEU A 73 -21.49 -9.59 -5.58
N GLN A 74 -22.59 -8.89 -5.29
CA GLN A 74 -23.93 -9.47 -5.35
C GLN A 74 -24.32 -9.86 -6.78
N ALA A 75 -24.02 -9.02 -7.78
CA ALA A 75 -24.24 -9.34 -9.19
C ALA A 75 -23.36 -10.52 -9.66
N GLU A 76 -22.11 -10.61 -9.20
CA GLU A 76 -21.24 -11.75 -9.52
C GLU A 76 -21.77 -13.06 -8.88
N GLU A 77 -22.28 -13.00 -7.65
CA GLU A 77 -22.88 -14.14 -6.97
C GLU A 77 -24.15 -14.63 -7.69
N GLU A 78 -25.03 -13.71 -8.12
CA GLU A 78 -26.23 -14.04 -8.89
C GLU A 78 -25.88 -14.72 -10.22
N LYS A 79 -24.88 -14.21 -10.94
CA LYS A 79 -24.36 -14.84 -12.17
C LYS A 79 -23.82 -16.26 -11.92
N ARG A 80 -23.18 -16.51 -10.77
CA ARG A 80 -22.72 -17.86 -10.40
C ARG A 80 -23.88 -18.80 -10.07
N VAL A 81 -24.95 -18.30 -9.45
CA VAL A 81 -26.16 -19.08 -9.18
C VAL A 81 -26.86 -19.45 -10.49
N GLU A 82 -26.96 -18.53 -11.43
CA GLU A 82 -27.53 -18.78 -12.75
C GLU A 82 -26.74 -19.83 -13.54
N ALA A 83 -25.42 -19.69 -13.62
CA ALA A 83 -24.56 -20.68 -14.26
C ALA A 83 -24.68 -22.09 -13.63
N ARG A 84 -24.92 -22.18 -12.31
CA ARG A 84 -25.21 -23.46 -11.64
C ARG A 84 -26.55 -24.04 -12.07
N LYS A 85 -27.61 -23.22 -12.14
CA LYS A 85 -28.94 -23.66 -12.60
C LYS A 85 -28.91 -24.17 -14.05
N GLU A 86 -28.18 -23.49 -14.93
CA GLU A 86 -28.01 -23.94 -16.32
C GLU A 86 -27.29 -25.29 -16.39
N ARG A 87 -26.24 -25.47 -15.59
CA ARG A 87 -25.52 -26.74 -15.51
C ARG A 87 -26.41 -27.87 -15.01
N GLU A 88 -27.17 -27.65 -13.95
CA GLU A 88 -28.12 -28.64 -13.42
C GLU A 88 -29.20 -29.00 -14.45
N LEU A 89 -29.68 -28.02 -15.23
CA LEU A 89 -30.65 -28.23 -16.30
C LEU A 89 -30.08 -29.07 -17.45
N LEU A 90 -28.81 -28.84 -17.83
CA LEU A 90 -28.12 -29.66 -18.82
C LEU A 90 -27.89 -31.09 -18.33
N GLU A 91 -27.48 -31.26 -17.07
CA GLU A 91 -27.30 -32.57 -16.44
C GLU A 91 -28.63 -33.35 -16.38
N ALA A 92 -29.75 -32.67 -16.07
CA ALA A 92 -31.08 -33.26 -16.08
C ALA A 92 -31.53 -33.70 -17.49
N LYS A 93 -31.31 -32.86 -18.51
CA LYS A 93 -31.60 -33.18 -19.93
C LYS A 93 -30.79 -34.37 -20.41
N LEU A 94 -29.49 -34.39 -20.12
CA LEU A 94 -28.62 -35.52 -20.49
C LEU A 94 -29.06 -36.81 -19.79
N GLY A 95 -29.40 -36.73 -18.51
CA GLY A 95 -29.94 -37.86 -17.75
C GLY A 95 -31.24 -38.40 -18.35
N GLN A 96 -32.12 -37.53 -18.88
CA GLN A 96 -33.34 -37.95 -19.58
C GLN A 96 -33.03 -38.69 -20.88
N ILE A 97 -32.11 -38.18 -21.70
CA ILE A 97 -31.68 -38.81 -22.96
C ILE A 97 -31.04 -40.18 -22.70
N VAL A 98 -30.17 -40.29 -21.70
CA VAL A 98 -29.53 -41.56 -21.34
C VAL A 98 -30.57 -42.57 -20.85
N ARG A 99 -31.54 -42.15 -20.02
CA ARG A 99 -32.63 -43.03 -19.56
C ARG A 99 -33.53 -43.49 -20.71
N SER A 100 -33.89 -42.60 -21.64
CA SER A 100 -34.73 -42.98 -22.80
C SER A 100 -33.97 -43.91 -23.74
N SER A 101 -32.71 -43.62 -24.05
CA SER A 101 -31.85 -44.47 -24.87
C SER A 101 -31.65 -45.85 -24.24
N MET A 102 -31.33 -45.92 -22.93
CA MET A 102 -31.18 -47.18 -22.21
C MET A 102 -32.47 -47.99 -22.20
N LYS A 103 -33.63 -47.34 -22.07
CA LYS A 103 -34.93 -48.02 -22.15
C LYS A 103 -35.12 -48.70 -23.50
N VAL A 104 -34.87 -47.99 -24.61
CA VAL A 104 -34.97 -48.54 -25.97
C VAL A 104 -34.00 -49.71 -26.17
N VAL A 105 -32.76 -49.59 -25.69
CA VAL A 105 -31.75 -50.67 -25.78
C VAL A 105 -32.18 -51.90 -24.97
N CYS A 106 -32.66 -51.72 -23.74
CA CYS A 106 -33.13 -52.83 -22.88
C CYS A 106 -34.38 -53.51 -23.44
N GLU A 107 -35.35 -52.76 -23.95
CA GLU A 107 -36.55 -53.31 -24.58
C GLU A 107 -36.19 -54.12 -25.85
N SER A 108 -35.26 -53.60 -26.66
CA SER A 108 -34.73 -54.30 -27.85
C SER A 108 -34.02 -55.61 -27.48
N ALA A 109 -33.18 -55.60 -26.43
CA ALA A 109 -32.45 -56.79 -25.99
C ALA A 109 -33.37 -57.87 -25.40
N LEU A 110 -34.49 -57.48 -24.78
CA LEU A 110 -35.49 -58.40 -24.22
C LEU A 110 -36.48 -58.94 -25.26
N GLY A 111 -36.35 -58.56 -26.54
CA GLY A 111 -37.23 -59.03 -27.61
C GLY A 111 -38.68 -58.55 -27.48
N ARG A 112 -38.96 -57.55 -26.63
CA ARG A 112 -40.24 -56.84 -26.65
C ARG A 112 -40.19 -55.91 -27.85
N LYS A 113 -41.14 -56.03 -28.77
CA LYS A 113 -41.28 -55.09 -29.89
C LYS A 113 -41.40 -53.69 -29.30
N VAL A 114 -40.35 -52.88 -29.48
CA VAL A 114 -40.42 -51.44 -29.25
C VAL A 114 -41.33 -50.93 -30.35
N ASP A 115 -42.54 -50.51 -29.99
CA ASP A 115 -43.38 -49.71 -30.87
C ASP A 115 -42.66 -48.36 -31.05
N LEU A 116 -41.72 -48.33 -32.00
CA LEU A 116 -41.18 -47.08 -32.53
C LEU A 116 -42.39 -46.27 -32.98
N PRO A 117 -42.53 -44.99 -32.55
CA PRO A 117 -43.63 -44.15 -33.00
C PRO A 117 -43.66 -44.19 -34.53
N GLY A 118 -44.73 -44.81 -35.03
CA GLY A 118 -44.76 -45.44 -36.35
C GLY A 118 -44.56 -44.47 -37.50
N ASP A 119 -43.51 -44.71 -38.28
CA ASP A 119 -43.42 -44.26 -39.67
C ASP A 119 -42.75 -45.31 -40.59
N GLU A 120 -42.51 -46.55 -40.13
CA GLU A 120 -41.78 -47.54 -40.92
C GLU A 120 -42.63 -48.26 -41.99
N GLU A 121 -43.96 -48.30 -41.85
CA GLU A 121 -44.83 -48.93 -42.86
C GLU A 121 -45.03 -48.05 -44.12
N SER A 122 -44.87 -46.73 -43.99
CA SER A 122 -44.86 -45.78 -45.11
C SER A 122 -43.57 -45.92 -45.92
N GLU A 123 -42.45 -46.13 -45.25
CA GLU A 123 -41.13 -46.32 -45.87
C GLU A 123 -41.03 -47.63 -46.64
N VAL A 124 -41.52 -48.75 -46.09
CA VAL A 124 -41.44 -50.04 -46.80
C VAL A 124 -42.27 -50.06 -48.09
N SER A 125 -43.43 -49.39 -48.08
CA SER A 125 -44.27 -49.23 -49.28
C SER A 125 -43.61 -48.33 -50.33
N LYS A 126 -42.90 -47.30 -49.88
CA LYS A 126 -42.08 -46.42 -50.73
C LYS A 126 -40.92 -47.19 -51.36
N LEU A 127 -40.17 -47.93 -50.55
CA LEU A 127 -39.01 -48.72 -50.97
C LEU A 127 -39.40 -49.82 -51.97
N ARG A 128 -40.57 -50.45 -51.83
CA ARG A 128 -41.07 -51.43 -52.82
C ARG A 128 -41.42 -50.78 -54.16
N LYS A 129 -42.00 -49.58 -54.13
CA LYS A 129 -42.34 -48.83 -55.35
C LYS A 129 -41.08 -48.34 -56.08
N GLU A 130 -40.09 -47.88 -55.33
CA GLU A 130 -38.77 -47.50 -55.85
C GLU A 130 -38.00 -48.70 -56.43
N LEU A 131 -38.14 -49.89 -55.82
CA LEU A 131 -37.49 -51.11 -56.32
C LEU A 131 -38.04 -51.56 -57.69
N ASP A 132 -39.36 -51.48 -57.90
CA ASP A 132 -39.99 -51.82 -59.19
C ASP A 132 -39.69 -50.78 -60.29
N GLU A 133 -39.58 -49.49 -59.92
CA GLU A 133 -39.09 -48.43 -60.82
C GLU A 133 -37.61 -48.64 -61.21
N LEU A 134 -36.74 -49.03 -60.28
CA LEU A 134 -35.34 -49.34 -60.60
C LEU A 134 -35.20 -50.54 -61.53
N LYS A 135 -36.06 -51.55 -61.35
CA LYS A 135 -36.05 -52.78 -62.14
C LYS A 135 -36.41 -52.51 -63.59
N THR A 136 -37.40 -51.66 -63.84
CA THR A 136 -37.78 -51.26 -65.21
C THR A 136 -36.74 -50.36 -65.88
N ARG A 137 -36.03 -49.52 -65.10
CA ARG A 137 -34.89 -48.70 -65.55
C ARG A 137 -33.66 -49.50 -65.98
N CYS A 138 -33.46 -50.72 -65.48
CA CYS A 138 -32.28 -51.54 -65.80
C CYS A 138 -32.40 -52.34 -67.11
N THR A 139 -33.61 -52.61 -67.59
CA THR A 139 -33.83 -53.49 -68.77
C THR A 139 -33.87 -52.76 -70.11
N GLY A 140 -33.94 -51.43 -70.13
CA GLY A 140 -34.10 -50.65 -71.36
C GLY A 140 -33.11 -49.50 -71.47
N GLY A 141 -32.01 -49.71 -72.18
CA GLY A 141 -31.21 -48.61 -72.73
C GLY A 141 -29.71 -48.73 -72.49
N THR A 142 -28.98 -48.01 -73.33
CA THR A 142 -27.55 -47.70 -73.38
C THR A 142 -26.94 -47.12 -72.08
N SER A 143 -27.56 -47.29 -70.92
CA SER A 143 -27.24 -46.73 -69.60
C SER A 143 -26.14 -47.48 -68.82
N SER A 144 -25.59 -48.57 -69.35
CA SER A 144 -24.47 -49.27 -68.72
C SER A 144 -23.17 -48.47 -68.75
N SER A 145 -22.95 -47.64 -69.78
CA SER A 145 -21.76 -46.76 -69.83
C SER A 145 -21.91 -45.57 -68.88
N SER A 146 -23.11 -44.97 -68.76
CA SER A 146 -23.36 -43.89 -67.79
C SER A 146 -23.25 -44.40 -66.35
N ASN A 147 -23.67 -45.64 -66.07
CA ASN A 147 -23.51 -46.22 -64.74
C ASN A 147 -22.04 -46.48 -64.37
N LEU A 148 -21.19 -46.87 -65.33
CA LEU A 148 -19.75 -47.01 -65.09
C LEU A 148 -19.07 -45.66 -64.87
N GLU A 149 -19.49 -44.61 -65.60
CA GLU A 149 -19.02 -43.23 -65.38
C GLU A 149 -19.43 -42.73 -63.97
N SER A 150 -20.68 -42.98 -63.55
CA SER A 150 -21.17 -42.65 -62.22
C SER A 150 -20.40 -43.38 -61.11
N LEU A 151 -20.11 -44.67 -61.29
CA LEU A 151 -19.32 -45.45 -60.33
C LEU A 151 -17.86 -44.96 -60.23
N ARG A 152 -17.29 -44.45 -61.33
CA ARG A 152 -15.98 -43.78 -61.30
C ARG A 152 -16.02 -42.48 -60.50
N GLN A 153 -17.03 -41.64 -60.74
CA GLN A 153 -17.23 -40.41 -59.98
C GLN A 153 -17.47 -40.70 -58.49
N GLU A 154 -18.26 -41.72 -58.16
CA GLU A 154 -18.53 -42.13 -56.79
C GLU A 154 -17.26 -42.64 -56.10
N LYS A 155 -16.43 -43.43 -56.79
CA LYS A 155 -15.13 -43.85 -56.27
C LYS A 155 -14.21 -42.66 -56.00
N GLU A 156 -14.12 -41.68 -56.91
CA GLU A 156 -13.34 -40.45 -56.66
C GLU A 156 -13.92 -39.61 -55.53
N ALA A 157 -15.25 -39.56 -55.37
CA ALA A 157 -15.91 -38.88 -54.27
C ALA A 157 -15.60 -39.54 -52.93
N LEU A 158 -15.65 -40.88 -52.85
CA LEU A 158 -15.28 -41.65 -51.67
C LEU A 158 -13.80 -41.46 -51.31
N GLN A 159 -12.93 -41.41 -52.32
CA GLN A 159 -11.50 -41.17 -52.10
C GLN A 159 -11.22 -39.74 -51.60
N ARG A 160 -11.98 -38.74 -52.06
CA ARG A 160 -11.97 -37.37 -51.49
C ARG A 160 -12.51 -37.32 -50.06
N ALA A 161 -13.62 -38.01 -49.78
CA ALA A 161 -14.20 -38.10 -48.44
C ALA A 161 -13.23 -38.78 -47.44
N GLN A 162 -12.47 -39.78 -47.89
CA GLN A 162 -11.44 -40.41 -47.07
C GLN A 162 -10.30 -39.43 -46.73
N GLY A 163 -9.90 -38.57 -47.68
CA GLY A 163 -8.95 -37.49 -47.43
C GLY A 163 -9.47 -36.50 -46.37
N GLN A 164 -10.74 -36.12 -46.46
CA GLN A 164 -11.40 -35.24 -45.50
C GLN A 164 -11.43 -35.83 -44.08
N GLY A 165 -11.65 -37.14 -43.92
CA GLY A 165 -11.62 -37.78 -42.60
C GLY A 165 -10.26 -37.67 -41.90
N SER A 166 -9.16 -37.73 -42.65
CA SER A 166 -7.80 -37.55 -42.09
C SER A 166 -7.52 -36.11 -41.66
N GLU A 167 -8.05 -35.14 -42.42
CA GLU A 167 -7.94 -33.72 -42.10
C GLU A 167 -8.81 -33.35 -40.89
N GLU A 168 -10.04 -33.86 -40.82
CA GLU A 168 -10.91 -33.70 -39.66
C GLU A 168 -10.25 -34.24 -38.39
N GLN A 169 -9.63 -35.42 -38.46
CA GLN A 169 -8.94 -36.00 -37.31
C GLN A 169 -7.66 -35.24 -36.93
N ARG A 170 -7.02 -34.54 -37.88
CA ARG A 170 -5.91 -33.60 -37.60
C ARG A 170 -6.44 -32.35 -36.87
N LEU A 171 -7.51 -31.75 -37.39
CA LEU A 171 -8.13 -30.56 -36.79
C LEU A 171 -8.67 -30.85 -35.38
N ARG A 172 -9.29 -32.01 -35.15
CA ARG A 172 -9.73 -32.44 -33.81
C ARG A 172 -8.58 -32.53 -32.82
N ARG A 173 -7.41 -33.03 -33.24
CA ARG A 173 -6.19 -33.07 -32.40
C ARG A 173 -5.67 -31.66 -32.12
N GLU A 174 -5.64 -30.80 -33.13
CA GLU A 174 -5.20 -29.41 -32.97
C GLU A 174 -6.12 -28.61 -32.03
N ILE A 175 -7.44 -28.81 -32.12
CA ILE A 175 -8.41 -28.21 -31.20
C ILE A 175 -8.17 -28.69 -29.76
N GLU A 176 -7.90 -29.97 -29.55
CA GLU A 176 -7.61 -30.50 -28.21
C GLU A 176 -6.30 -29.93 -27.65
N ASP A 177 -5.24 -29.87 -28.45
CA ASP A 177 -3.97 -29.25 -28.05
C ASP A 177 -4.14 -27.76 -27.72
N LEU A 178 -4.94 -27.03 -28.49
CA LEU A 178 -5.27 -25.62 -28.23
C LEU A 178 -6.09 -25.46 -26.95
N ARG A 179 -7.01 -26.38 -26.65
CA ARG A 179 -7.76 -26.39 -25.37
C ARG A 179 -6.85 -26.63 -24.18
N VAL A 180 -5.91 -27.57 -24.28
CA VAL A 180 -4.91 -27.84 -23.24
C VAL A 180 -3.98 -26.63 -23.03
N LYS A 181 -3.56 -25.96 -24.10
CA LYS A 181 -2.77 -24.72 -23.99
C LYS A 181 -3.57 -23.58 -23.34
N ALA A 182 -4.83 -23.41 -23.74
CA ALA A 182 -5.69 -22.38 -23.18
C ALA A 182 -5.97 -22.59 -21.68
N SER A 183 -6.16 -23.84 -21.24
CA SER A 183 -6.34 -24.15 -19.82
C SER A 183 -5.05 -23.93 -19.02
N GLY A 184 -3.88 -24.26 -19.58
CA GLY A 184 -2.58 -23.96 -18.95
C GLY A 184 -2.37 -22.46 -18.70
N VAL A 185 -2.67 -21.62 -19.69
CA VAL A 185 -2.57 -20.15 -19.53
C VAL A 185 -3.55 -19.60 -18.49
N GLN A 186 -4.75 -20.18 -18.38
CA GLN A 186 -5.71 -19.82 -17.33
C GLN A 186 -5.21 -20.22 -15.94
N GLN A 187 -4.57 -21.38 -15.83
CA GLN A 187 -3.98 -21.85 -14.58
C GLN A 187 -2.87 -20.90 -14.09
N GLU A 188 -1.94 -20.51 -14.98
CA GLU A 188 -0.86 -19.58 -14.64
C GLU A 188 -1.41 -18.21 -14.19
N LYS A 189 -2.41 -17.67 -14.90
CA LYS A 189 -3.09 -16.44 -14.50
C LYS A 189 -3.78 -16.57 -13.13
N SER A 190 -4.37 -17.72 -12.84
CA SER A 190 -4.99 -17.99 -11.53
C SER A 190 -3.94 -18.01 -10.42
N ASP A 191 -2.79 -18.65 -10.63
CA ASP A 191 -1.70 -18.72 -9.67
C ASP A 191 -1.08 -17.33 -9.40
N ASP A 192 -0.86 -16.54 -10.46
CA ASP A 192 -0.38 -15.15 -10.35
C ASP A 192 -1.37 -14.26 -9.58
N LEU A 193 -2.67 -14.44 -9.82
CA LEU A 193 -3.72 -13.71 -9.10
C LEU A 193 -3.75 -14.08 -7.60
N VAL A 194 -3.53 -15.35 -7.25
CA VAL A 194 -3.40 -15.78 -5.85
C VAL A 194 -2.14 -15.18 -5.22
N ALA A 195 -1.01 -15.19 -5.94
CA ALA A 195 0.24 -14.59 -5.46
C ALA A 195 0.11 -13.08 -5.21
N LEU A 196 -0.55 -12.35 -6.12
CA LEU A 196 -0.85 -10.93 -5.96
C LEU A 196 -1.77 -10.67 -4.75
N ARG A 197 -2.81 -11.49 -4.55
CA ARG A 197 -3.69 -11.39 -3.37
C ARG A 197 -2.92 -11.58 -2.06
N MET A 198 -1.97 -12.51 -2.02
CA MET A 198 -1.10 -12.70 -0.85
C MET A 198 -0.22 -11.48 -0.59
N GLN A 199 0.37 -10.87 -1.62
CA GLN A 199 1.16 -9.64 -1.46
C GLN A 199 0.32 -8.46 -0.97
N VAL A 200 -0.91 -8.30 -1.48
CA VAL A 200 -1.84 -7.26 -1.00
C VAL A 200 -2.17 -7.49 0.48
N ALA A 201 -2.38 -8.74 0.90
CA ALA A 201 -2.62 -9.07 2.30
C ALA A 201 -1.39 -8.73 3.18
N GLU A 202 -0.17 -9.06 2.75
CA GLU A 202 1.06 -8.70 3.46
C GLU A 202 1.25 -7.18 3.57
N LEU A 203 1.05 -6.43 2.48
CA LEU A 203 1.10 -4.97 2.47
C LEU A 203 0.05 -4.35 3.41
N SER A 204 -1.14 -4.94 3.48
CA SER A 204 -2.17 -4.52 4.43
C SER A 204 -1.74 -4.73 5.88
N GLY A 205 -1.02 -5.82 6.17
CA GLY A 205 -0.41 -6.09 7.48
C GLY A 205 0.65 -5.06 7.85
N PHE A 206 1.52 -4.68 6.90
CA PHE A 206 2.52 -3.63 7.12
C PHE A 206 1.89 -2.27 7.42
N ARG A 207 0.81 -1.90 6.71
CA ARG A 207 0.08 -0.65 6.98
C ARG A 207 -0.49 -0.63 8.40
N LYS A 208 -1.16 -1.70 8.84
CA LYS A 208 -1.67 -1.82 10.22
C LYS A 208 -0.57 -1.69 11.27
N SER A 209 0.56 -2.39 11.07
CA SER A 209 1.69 -2.30 12.00
C SER A 209 2.31 -0.89 12.04
N LEU A 210 2.35 -0.19 10.90
CA LEU A 210 2.81 1.19 10.83
C LEU A 210 1.85 2.14 11.58
N ASP A 211 0.54 1.95 11.43
CA ASP A 211 -0.48 2.73 12.14
C ASP A 211 -0.40 2.54 13.66
N GLU A 212 -0.22 1.30 14.13
CA GLU A 212 0.02 0.99 15.55
C GLU A 212 1.26 1.69 16.10
N LYS A 213 2.36 1.68 15.33
CA LYS A 213 3.62 2.35 15.72
C LYS A 213 3.49 3.87 15.72
N ASN A 214 2.71 4.43 14.79
CA ASN A 214 2.40 5.85 14.79
C ASN A 214 1.57 6.25 16.02
N ALA A 215 0.59 5.43 16.42
CA ALA A 215 -0.19 5.66 17.64
C ALA A 215 0.69 5.62 18.91
N GLU A 216 1.59 4.63 19.01
CA GLU A 216 2.59 4.54 20.09
C GLU A 216 3.48 5.78 20.13
N LEU A 217 3.96 6.25 18.98
CA LEU A 217 4.78 7.45 18.87
C LEU A 217 4.02 8.70 19.35
N ILE A 218 2.74 8.85 18.98
CA ILE A 218 1.90 9.96 19.46
C ILE A 218 1.75 9.92 20.99
N SER A 219 1.52 8.74 21.57
CA SER A 219 1.47 8.55 23.02
C SER A 219 2.78 8.93 23.71
N LEU A 220 3.92 8.45 23.19
CA LEU A 220 5.24 8.79 23.72
C LEU A 220 5.59 10.28 23.59
N LYS A 221 5.11 10.95 22.54
CA LYS A 221 5.24 12.42 22.41
C LYS A 221 4.44 13.15 23.49
N ALA A 222 3.22 12.71 23.77
CA ALA A 222 2.39 13.28 24.82
C ALA A 222 3.00 13.07 26.22
N GLU A 223 3.50 11.88 26.50
CA GLU A 223 4.20 11.56 27.75
C GLU A 223 5.49 12.37 27.90
N ASN A 224 6.29 12.49 26.84
CA ASN A 224 7.48 13.36 26.86
C ASN A 224 7.13 14.83 27.11
N ALA A 225 6.02 15.31 26.54
CA ALA A 225 5.54 16.67 26.80
C ALA A 225 5.13 16.84 28.28
N HIS A 226 4.47 15.84 28.85
CA HIS A 226 4.11 15.80 30.27
C HIS A 226 5.34 15.87 31.17
N ILE A 227 6.34 15.00 30.95
CA ILE A 227 7.58 14.98 31.75
C ILE A 227 8.33 16.32 31.67
N ARG A 228 8.37 16.96 30.49
CA ARG A 228 8.97 18.29 30.35
C ARG A 228 8.26 19.35 31.19
N ASN A 229 6.93 19.26 31.29
CA ASN A 229 6.15 20.16 32.14
C ASN A 229 6.42 19.88 33.62
N GLU A 230 6.39 18.63 34.06
CA GLU A 230 6.73 18.26 35.45
C GLU A 230 8.15 18.73 35.83
N PHE A 231 9.12 18.59 34.92
CA PHE A 231 10.48 19.06 35.16
C PHE A 231 10.57 20.59 35.25
N LYS A 232 9.72 21.30 34.50
CA LYS A 232 9.61 22.76 34.59
C LYS A 232 9.01 23.18 35.92
N ASP A 233 7.93 22.53 36.35
CA ASP A 233 7.26 22.79 37.62
C ASP A 233 8.21 22.54 38.81
N LEU A 234 8.95 21.42 38.79
CA LEU A 234 9.98 21.12 39.78
C LEU A 234 11.10 22.16 39.80
N ARG A 235 11.53 22.64 38.63
CA ARG A 235 12.54 23.71 38.54
C ARG A 235 12.01 25.00 39.16
N ASP A 236 10.76 25.35 38.90
CA ASP A 236 10.11 26.54 39.44
C ASP A 236 9.95 26.42 40.96
N GLU A 237 9.59 25.25 41.48
CA GLU A 237 9.54 24.96 42.92
C GLU A 237 10.92 25.12 43.58
N VAL A 238 11.98 24.58 42.98
CA VAL A 238 13.36 24.75 43.47
C VAL A 238 13.77 26.23 43.48
N VAL A 239 13.38 27.02 42.48
CA VAL A 239 13.62 28.46 42.45
C VAL A 239 12.85 29.18 43.55
N CYS A 240 11.60 28.82 43.79
CA CYS A 240 10.79 29.34 44.90
C CYS A 240 11.46 29.06 46.26
N LEU A 241 11.81 27.81 46.55
CA LEU A 241 12.50 27.41 47.79
C LEU A 241 13.83 28.15 47.98
N ARG A 242 14.60 28.33 46.89
CA ARG A 242 15.86 29.07 46.91
C ARG A 242 15.66 30.54 47.26
N ASN A 243 14.57 31.15 46.81
CA ASN A 243 14.24 32.54 47.08
C ASN A 243 13.63 32.72 48.48
N GLU A 244 12.87 31.74 48.98
CA GLU A 244 12.36 31.74 50.36
C GLU A 244 13.46 31.62 51.40
N GLY A 245 14.51 30.84 51.12
CA GLY A 245 15.73 30.79 51.95
C GLY A 245 16.54 32.08 51.99
N LYS A 246 16.22 33.07 51.14
CA LYS A 246 16.79 34.43 51.17
C LYS A 246 15.93 35.45 51.90
N ARG A 247 14.83 35.05 52.57
CA ARG A 247 14.25 35.90 53.62
C ARG A 247 15.37 36.22 54.59
N GLY A 248 15.69 37.50 54.65
CA GLY A 248 17.02 37.96 55.02
C GLY A 248 17.53 37.29 56.30
N SER A 249 18.83 37.02 56.28
CA SER A 249 19.68 37.30 57.43
C SER A 249 19.51 38.79 57.82
N VAL A 250 18.31 39.14 58.29
CA VAL A 250 18.00 40.35 59.00
C VAL A 250 18.55 40.06 60.38
N VAL A 251 19.83 40.42 60.54
CA VAL A 251 20.35 41.06 61.75
C VAL A 251 19.61 40.60 63.02
N ILE A 252 19.86 39.35 63.43
CA ILE A 252 19.66 38.95 64.82
C ILE A 252 20.91 39.44 65.56
N THR A 253 21.02 40.75 65.71
CA THR A 253 21.91 41.34 66.70
C THR A 253 21.15 41.44 68.01
N GLU A 254 21.78 40.94 69.07
CA GLU A 254 21.52 41.29 70.47
C GLU A 254 20.29 40.65 71.12
N LYS A 255 20.48 39.42 71.62
CA LYS A 255 20.56 39.19 73.08
C LYS A 255 20.98 37.74 73.38
N SER A 256 22.20 37.63 73.91
CA SER A 256 22.76 36.59 74.78
C SER A 256 22.78 35.12 74.31
N PRO A 257 23.92 34.43 74.44
CA PRO A 257 24.07 33.04 74.03
C PRO A 257 23.57 32.07 75.12
N PRO A 258 22.68 31.11 74.80
CA PRO A 258 22.63 29.87 75.56
C PRO A 258 23.59 28.86 74.90
N GLU A 259 24.71 28.67 75.57
CA GLU A 259 25.31 27.37 75.89
C GLU A 259 25.48 26.35 74.76
N GLU A 260 26.75 26.10 74.42
CA GLU A 260 27.23 25.10 73.48
C GLU A 260 26.58 23.72 73.70
N PRO A 261 25.85 23.16 72.70
CA PRO A 261 25.66 21.73 72.67
C PRO A 261 26.99 21.11 72.21
N SER A 262 27.65 20.50 73.17
CA SER A 262 28.79 19.59 73.04
C SER A 262 28.78 18.81 71.72
N ARG A 263 29.96 18.72 71.08
CA ARG A 263 30.29 17.77 70.01
C ARG A 263 29.76 16.36 70.33
N GLY A 264 28.52 16.10 69.92
CA GLY A 264 27.89 14.79 70.00
C GLY A 264 28.22 14.02 68.74
N ARG A 265 28.78 12.82 68.92
CA ARG A 265 28.86 11.76 67.90
C ARG A 265 27.70 11.86 66.93
N THR A 266 27.98 11.85 65.63
CA THR A 266 27.07 11.37 64.60
C THR A 266 26.65 9.95 64.98
N LYS A 267 25.59 9.85 65.78
CA LYS A 267 24.76 8.65 65.82
C LYS A 267 24.26 8.54 64.38
N THR A 268 24.86 7.62 63.62
CA THR A 268 24.13 6.90 62.58
C THR A 268 22.77 6.63 63.17
N SER A 269 21.77 7.38 62.69
CA SER A 269 20.38 7.07 62.89
C SER A 269 20.17 5.73 62.24
N GLU A 270 20.48 4.68 63.00
CA GLU A 270 19.89 3.35 62.94
C GLU A 270 18.40 3.59 63.16
N ALA A 271 17.76 4.15 62.13
CA ALA A 271 16.33 4.15 62.00
C ALA A 271 15.98 2.68 61.96
N MET A 272 15.57 2.16 63.12
CA MET A 272 15.10 0.80 63.27
C MET A 272 13.99 0.63 62.23
N TYR A 273 14.28 -0.14 61.17
CA TYR A 273 13.30 -0.48 60.15
C TYR A 273 12.05 -0.97 60.87
N THR A 274 10.94 -0.26 60.69
CA THR A 274 9.67 -0.74 61.24
C THR A 274 9.31 -2.04 60.52
N PRO A 275 8.54 -2.95 61.14
CA PRO A 275 8.09 -4.17 60.46
C PRO A 275 7.44 -3.89 59.09
N LYS A 276 6.78 -2.74 58.95
CA LYS A 276 6.21 -2.26 57.69
C LYS A 276 7.27 -1.93 56.64
N ASP A 277 8.36 -1.27 57.03
CA ASP A 277 9.47 -0.97 56.11
C ASP A 277 10.16 -2.24 55.59
N LEU A 278 10.23 -3.29 56.43
CA LEU A 278 10.74 -4.60 56.01
C LEU A 278 9.79 -5.31 55.04
N GLU A 279 8.47 -5.20 55.24
CA GLU A 279 7.46 -5.70 54.29
C GLU A 279 7.52 -4.97 52.95
N ASP A 280 7.63 -3.63 52.97
CA ASP A 280 7.75 -2.80 51.78
C ASP A 280 9.05 -3.10 51.02
N LEU A 281 10.17 -3.29 51.74
CA LEU A 281 11.44 -3.70 51.15
C LEU A 281 11.36 -5.10 50.53
N HIS A 282 10.69 -6.05 51.18
CA HIS A 282 10.50 -7.40 50.66
C HIS A 282 9.59 -7.42 49.43
N LYS A 283 8.57 -6.55 49.40
CA LYS A 283 7.70 -6.35 48.25
C LYS A 283 8.47 -5.75 47.07
N ALA A 284 9.24 -4.69 47.30
CA ALA A 284 10.09 -4.07 46.29
C ALA A 284 11.13 -5.06 45.72
N TYR A 285 11.70 -5.91 46.57
CA TYR A 285 12.61 -6.98 46.13
C TYR A 285 11.93 -8.00 45.22
N LYS A 286 10.70 -8.43 45.53
CA LYS A 286 9.92 -9.33 44.66
C LYS A 286 9.55 -8.68 43.33
N GLU A 287 9.15 -7.42 43.35
CA GLU A 287 8.85 -6.66 42.13
C GLU A 287 10.10 -6.52 41.26
N ALA A 288 11.27 -6.22 41.85
CA ALA A 288 12.54 -6.15 41.14
C ALA A 288 12.94 -7.51 40.53
N LEU A 289 12.65 -8.63 41.20
CA LEU A 289 12.86 -9.97 40.63
C LEU A 289 11.98 -10.21 39.40
N VAL A 290 10.69 -9.85 39.45
CA VAL A 290 9.77 -9.99 38.31
C VAL A 290 10.20 -9.11 37.14
N GLN A 291 10.61 -7.86 37.40
CA GLN A 291 11.13 -6.96 36.37
C GLN A 291 12.40 -7.49 35.71
N LYS A 292 13.31 -8.07 36.50
CA LYS A 292 14.53 -8.72 35.98
C LYS A 292 14.20 -9.90 35.07
N GLU A 293 13.25 -10.76 35.46
CA GLU A 293 12.81 -11.89 34.64
C GLU A 293 12.18 -11.44 33.32
N LEU A 294 11.37 -10.37 33.35
CA LEU A 294 10.77 -9.80 32.15
C LEU A 294 11.83 -9.25 31.18
N ALA A 295 12.79 -8.48 31.68
CA ALA A 295 13.89 -7.93 30.89
C ALA A 295 14.76 -9.03 30.25
N LEU A 296 15.00 -10.14 30.96
CA LEU A 296 15.70 -11.30 30.40
C LEU A 296 14.91 -11.96 29.27
N ARG A 297 13.59 -12.11 29.43
CA ARG A 297 12.71 -12.68 28.40
C ARG A 297 12.67 -11.82 27.13
N GLU A 298 12.65 -10.50 27.27
CA GLU A 298 12.72 -9.55 26.14
C GLU A 298 14.08 -9.60 25.42
N ALA A 299 15.18 -9.69 26.18
CA ALA A 299 16.51 -9.83 25.62
C ALA A 299 16.67 -11.13 24.81
N GLU A 300 16.10 -12.24 25.29
CA GLU A 300 16.08 -13.52 24.55
C GLU A 300 15.25 -13.42 23.26
N ALA A 301 14.07 -12.80 23.30
CA ALA A 301 13.24 -12.58 22.11
C ALA A 301 13.96 -11.73 21.05
N LEU A 302 14.72 -10.71 21.46
CA LEU A 302 15.55 -9.91 20.56
C LEU A 302 16.70 -10.72 19.97
N LYS A 303 17.38 -11.55 20.78
CA LYS A 303 18.44 -12.45 20.32
C LYS A 303 17.91 -13.45 19.28
N GLU A 304 16.71 -13.99 19.50
CA GLU A 304 16.06 -14.88 18.55
C GLU A 304 15.69 -14.15 17.24
N ARG A 305 15.15 -12.93 17.33
CA ARG A 305 14.84 -12.10 16.15
C ARG A 305 16.10 -11.81 15.33
N MET A 306 17.21 -11.48 15.99
CA MET A 306 18.51 -11.28 15.36
C MET A 306 19.03 -12.58 14.70
N ALA A 307 18.88 -13.72 15.35
CA ALA A 307 19.26 -15.02 14.78
C ALA A 307 18.42 -15.36 13.53
N ARG A 308 17.11 -15.11 13.56
CA ARG A 308 16.20 -15.30 12.42
C ARG A 308 16.55 -14.37 11.26
N MET A 309 16.81 -13.09 11.52
CA MET A 309 17.25 -12.14 10.48
C MET A 309 18.62 -12.49 9.89
N GLY A 310 19.57 -12.95 10.72
CA GLY A 310 20.88 -13.41 10.28
C GLY A 310 20.81 -14.64 9.38
N ALA A 311 19.95 -15.61 9.71
CA ALA A 311 19.73 -16.80 8.89
C ALA A 311 19.02 -16.51 7.56
N SER A 312 18.10 -15.54 7.53
CA SER A 312 17.38 -15.12 6.32
C SER A 312 18.30 -14.49 5.28
N LYS A 313 19.26 -13.65 5.71
CA LYS A 313 20.23 -12.99 4.80
C LYS A 313 21.14 -13.98 4.05
N TYR A 314 21.44 -15.15 4.63
CA TYR A 314 22.31 -16.13 3.99
C TYR A 314 21.60 -16.98 2.93
N ARG A 315 20.27 -17.15 3.01
CA ARG A 315 19.54 -18.05 2.11
C ARG A 315 19.12 -17.40 0.78
N GLN A 316 19.04 -16.07 0.71
CA GLN A 316 18.68 -15.36 -0.52
C GLN A 316 19.88 -15.16 -1.48
N SER A 317 21.12 -15.28 -1.00
CA SER A 317 22.32 -15.10 -1.83
C SER A 317 22.75 -16.35 -2.62
N VAL A 318 22.22 -17.54 -2.31
CA VAL A 318 22.81 -18.82 -2.80
C VAL A 318 22.08 -19.43 -4.01
N ARG A 319 20.92 -18.89 -4.45
CA ARG A 319 20.12 -19.53 -5.51
C ARG A 319 20.18 -18.93 -6.92
N LYS A 320 21.06 -17.96 -7.21
CA LYS A 320 21.29 -17.50 -8.59
C LYS A 320 22.76 -17.17 -8.89
N SER A 321 23.63 -18.18 -8.91
CA SER A 321 24.84 -18.14 -9.75
C SER A 321 25.36 -19.54 -10.06
N VAL A 322 24.59 -20.33 -10.81
CA VAL A 322 25.21 -21.33 -11.68
C VAL A 322 25.78 -20.53 -12.85
N PHE A 323 27.09 -20.26 -12.87
CA PHE A 323 27.95 -20.30 -14.06
C PHE A 323 29.35 -19.72 -13.78
N ARG A 324 30.34 -20.51 -14.23
CA ARG A 324 31.77 -20.20 -14.48
C ARG A 324 32.72 -20.17 -13.29
N LYS A 325 33.32 -21.35 -13.08
CA LYS A 325 34.64 -21.56 -12.51
C LYS A 325 35.64 -20.55 -13.10
N THR A 326 35.99 -19.52 -12.34
CA THR A 326 37.22 -18.77 -12.56
C THR A 326 38.09 -18.90 -11.33
N THR A 327 39.34 -19.28 -11.59
CA THR A 327 40.39 -19.57 -10.63
C THR A 327 40.62 -18.37 -9.71
N PRO A 328 40.64 -18.54 -8.37
CA PRO A 328 40.82 -17.42 -7.46
C PRO A 328 42.28 -16.94 -7.51
N ARG A 329 42.55 -15.92 -8.32
CA ARG A 329 43.83 -15.19 -8.27
C ARG A 329 43.81 -14.26 -7.06
N ARG A 330 44.46 -14.71 -5.99
CA ARG A 330 45.15 -13.94 -4.94
C ARG A 330 44.68 -12.49 -4.77
N LEU A 331 43.60 -12.29 -4.01
CA LEU A 331 43.32 -10.99 -3.41
C LEU A 331 44.32 -10.80 -2.26
N LYS A 332 45.37 -10.04 -2.52
CA LYS A 332 46.22 -9.47 -1.46
C LYS A 332 45.35 -8.52 -0.65
N THR A 333 45.23 -8.79 0.63
CA THR A 333 44.64 -7.92 1.64
C THR A 333 45.47 -6.64 1.73
N VAL A 334 45.08 -5.61 0.98
CA VAL A 334 45.50 -4.24 1.24
C VAL A 334 44.46 -3.66 2.18
N LEU A 335 44.74 -3.77 3.48
CA LEU A 335 44.06 -3.00 4.52
C LEU A 335 44.46 -1.54 4.33
N ASN A 336 43.76 -0.81 3.45
CA ASN A 336 43.76 0.64 3.51
C ASN A 336 42.90 1.03 4.70
N ALA A 337 43.57 1.54 5.73
CA ALA A 337 42.94 2.22 6.85
C ALA A 337 41.96 3.27 6.29
N VAL A 338 40.67 3.05 6.51
CA VAL A 338 39.65 4.07 6.31
C VAL A 338 39.84 5.03 7.48
N GLU A 339 40.50 6.16 7.22
CA GLU A 339 40.36 7.36 8.02
C GLU A 339 38.87 7.70 8.05
N ILE A 340 38.25 7.50 9.21
CA ILE A 340 36.94 8.03 9.52
C ILE A 340 37.17 9.52 9.77
N GLU A 341 37.03 10.33 8.72
CA GLU A 341 36.85 11.77 8.86
C GLU A 341 35.61 11.99 9.73
N PHE A 342 35.86 12.40 10.97
CA PHE A 342 34.86 12.84 11.92
C PHE A 342 34.26 14.15 11.37
N ASP A 343 33.17 14.03 10.63
CA ASP A 343 32.44 15.18 10.10
C ASP A 343 31.97 16.06 11.27
N GLY A 344 32.54 17.25 11.32
CA GLY A 344 32.41 18.19 12.40
C GLY A 344 30.95 18.63 12.54
N LYS A 345 30.46 18.53 13.78
CA LYS A 345 29.27 19.21 14.25
C LYS A 345 29.27 20.67 13.80
N LYS A 346 28.55 20.98 12.73
CA LYS A 346 27.98 22.32 12.54
C LYS A 346 26.72 22.38 13.38
N GLU A 347 26.86 23.00 14.55
CA GLU A 347 25.75 23.65 15.23
C GLU A 347 25.15 24.68 14.26
N VAL A 348 24.09 24.28 13.56
CA VAL A 348 23.21 25.24 12.89
C VAL A 348 22.24 25.72 13.95
N GLN A 349 22.38 27.01 14.26
CA GLN A 349 21.45 27.80 15.06
C GLN A 349 20.01 27.52 14.63
N ASP A 350 19.26 26.95 15.56
CA ASP A 350 17.81 26.94 15.59
C ASP A 350 17.36 28.36 15.93
N ASP A 351 17.26 29.21 14.92
CA ASP A 351 16.72 30.56 15.04
C ASP A 351 15.81 30.82 13.83
N GLY A 352 14.51 30.66 14.05
CA GLY A 352 13.50 31.06 13.07
C GLY A 352 12.27 30.16 13.06
N MET A 353 11.31 30.46 13.95
CA MET A 353 9.91 30.12 13.77
C MET A 353 9.39 30.78 12.46
N ALA A 354 9.68 30.17 11.33
CA ALA A 354 9.05 30.49 10.07
C ALA A 354 7.71 29.77 10.03
N LYS A 355 6.66 30.58 10.21
CA LYS A 355 5.25 30.28 9.94
C LYS A 355 5.10 29.16 8.90
N GLU A 356 4.48 28.08 9.35
CA GLU A 356 3.87 27.03 8.54
C GLU A 356 2.79 27.68 7.65
N LYS A 357 3.24 28.27 6.54
CA LYS A 357 2.35 28.67 5.44
C LYS A 357 1.80 27.37 4.88
N GLY A 358 0.49 27.18 5.01
CA GLY A 358 -0.21 26.01 4.51
C GLY A 358 0.23 25.67 3.10
N ARG A 359 0.75 24.44 2.94
CA ARG A 359 1.05 23.86 1.63
C ARG A 359 -0.21 23.93 0.80
N THR A 360 -0.16 24.69 -0.28
CA THR A 360 -1.25 24.79 -1.23
C THR A 360 -1.29 23.50 -2.05
N VAL A 361 -2.44 23.14 -2.61
CA VAL A 361 -2.59 21.92 -3.44
C VAL A 361 -1.58 21.89 -4.60
N GLY A 362 -1.11 23.04 -5.07
CA GLY A 362 -0.02 23.15 -6.05
C GLY A 362 1.34 22.66 -5.55
N ASP A 363 1.64 22.79 -4.25
CA ASP A 363 2.90 22.33 -3.67
C ASP A 363 2.98 20.80 -3.65
N VAL A 364 1.84 20.11 -3.48
CA VAL A 364 1.79 18.63 -3.49
C VAL A 364 2.05 18.07 -4.89
N ALA A 365 1.53 18.73 -5.93
CA ALA A 365 1.77 18.32 -7.31
C ALA A 365 3.24 18.52 -7.72
N HIS A 366 3.83 19.64 -7.33
CA HIS A 366 5.25 19.94 -7.56
C HIS A 366 6.18 18.99 -6.79
N ASP A 367 5.87 18.69 -5.51
CA ASP A 367 6.62 17.71 -4.72
C ASP A 367 6.63 16.31 -5.39
N LEU A 368 5.49 15.89 -5.95
CA LEU A 368 5.38 14.61 -6.66
C LEU A 368 6.19 14.60 -7.96
N GLU A 369 6.15 15.70 -8.72
CA GLU A 369 6.95 15.90 -9.93
C GLU A 369 8.45 15.83 -9.62
N GLU A 370 8.91 16.57 -8.61
CA GLU A 370 10.31 16.53 -8.17
C GLU A 370 10.74 15.12 -7.74
N GLU A 371 9.88 14.40 -7.00
CA GLU A 371 10.18 13.04 -6.57
C GLU A 371 10.30 12.08 -7.75
N MET A 372 9.42 12.21 -8.75
CA MET A 372 9.46 11.39 -9.96
C MET A 372 10.72 11.67 -10.79
N ILE A 373 11.04 12.94 -11.03
CA ILE A 373 12.27 13.37 -11.71
C ILE A 373 13.51 12.83 -10.97
N LYS A 374 13.50 12.90 -9.64
CA LYS A 374 14.58 12.35 -8.80
C LYS A 374 14.74 10.84 -8.97
N ARG A 375 13.63 10.08 -9.00
CA ARG A 375 13.67 8.62 -9.22
C ARG A 375 14.22 8.26 -10.60
N PHE A 376 13.82 8.98 -11.66
CA PHE A 376 14.40 8.80 -12.99
C PHE A 376 15.90 9.11 -13.00
N ARG A 377 16.31 10.20 -12.31
CA ARG A 377 17.72 10.59 -12.21
C ARG A 377 18.56 9.51 -11.53
N GLU A 378 18.09 8.96 -10.42
CA GLU A 378 18.79 7.87 -9.72
C GLU A 378 18.91 6.60 -10.59
N ARG A 379 17.83 6.24 -11.31
CA ARG A 379 17.83 5.09 -12.22
C ARG A 379 18.84 5.28 -13.36
N ARG A 380 18.79 6.41 -14.07
CA ARG A 380 19.70 6.71 -15.19
C ARG A 380 21.14 6.87 -14.72
N MET A 381 21.38 7.48 -13.56
CA MET A 381 22.71 7.54 -12.95
C MET A 381 23.28 6.14 -12.71
N LYS A 382 22.46 5.17 -12.30
CA LYS A 382 22.90 3.79 -12.07
C LYS A 382 23.34 3.12 -13.39
N ASP A 383 22.58 3.30 -14.46
CA ASP A 383 22.90 2.73 -15.78
C ASP A 383 24.19 3.32 -16.34
N VAL A 384 24.33 4.65 -16.24
CA VAL A 384 25.47 5.41 -16.75
C VAL A 384 26.75 5.19 -15.92
N ARG A 385 26.64 4.87 -14.61
CA ARG A 385 27.79 4.51 -13.76
C ARG A 385 28.45 3.19 -14.15
N ALA A 386 27.68 2.24 -14.66
CA ALA A 386 28.17 0.90 -15.04
C ALA A 386 28.78 0.87 -16.46
N GLY A 387 28.47 1.86 -17.29
CA GLY A 387 28.93 1.94 -18.67
C GLY A 387 30.44 2.15 -18.80
N LYS A 388 31.06 1.47 -19.77
CA LYS A 388 32.46 1.72 -20.14
C LYS A 388 32.55 3.00 -20.97
N LYS A 389 33.77 3.52 -21.14
CA LYS A 389 34.03 4.74 -21.95
C LYS A 389 33.41 4.67 -23.36
N ALA A 390 33.54 3.52 -24.03
CA ALA A 390 32.98 3.31 -25.36
C ALA A 390 31.44 3.37 -25.37
N ASP A 391 30.79 2.85 -24.33
CA ASP A 391 29.33 2.90 -24.19
C ASP A 391 28.88 4.35 -23.92
N LEU A 392 29.67 5.11 -23.16
CA LEU A 392 29.42 6.54 -22.91
C LEU A 392 29.59 7.39 -24.16
N GLU A 393 30.60 7.13 -25.00
CA GLU A 393 30.77 7.81 -26.28
C GLU A 393 29.57 7.55 -27.21
N LYS A 394 29.11 6.30 -27.29
CA LYS A 394 27.89 5.94 -28.03
C LYS A 394 26.65 6.66 -27.49
N MET A 395 26.49 6.74 -26.17
CA MET A 395 25.38 7.47 -25.56
C MET A 395 25.49 8.98 -25.79
N CYS A 396 26.68 9.56 -25.84
CA CYS A 396 26.85 10.98 -26.23
C CYS A 396 26.44 11.23 -27.68
N GLU A 397 26.80 10.33 -28.59
CA GLU A 397 26.39 10.41 -30.01
C GLU A 397 24.87 10.29 -30.17
N GLU A 398 24.23 9.35 -29.45
CA GLU A 398 22.76 9.17 -29.45
C GLU A 398 22.01 10.41 -28.93
N GLU A 399 22.61 11.14 -28.00
CA GLU A 399 22.03 12.33 -27.37
C GLU A 399 22.48 13.65 -28.03
N GLU A 400 23.28 13.57 -29.11
CA GLU A 400 23.86 14.71 -29.82
C GLU A 400 24.67 15.67 -28.92
N ILE A 401 25.29 15.14 -27.85
CA ILE A 401 26.10 15.92 -26.90
C ILE A 401 27.58 15.77 -27.25
N SER A 402 28.32 16.88 -27.28
CA SER A 402 29.78 16.83 -27.44
C SER A 402 30.45 16.19 -26.21
N TYR A 403 31.29 15.19 -26.42
CA TYR A 403 32.06 14.54 -25.36
C TYR A 403 33.20 15.45 -24.87
N ILE A 404 32.99 16.21 -23.79
CA ILE A 404 34.00 17.15 -23.25
C ILE A 404 34.78 16.54 -22.07
N LYS A 405 34.08 16.09 -21.03
CA LYS A 405 34.65 15.41 -19.85
C LYS A 405 33.75 14.24 -19.49
N LEU A 406 34.34 13.11 -19.08
CA LEU A 406 33.59 11.89 -18.75
C LEU A 406 32.46 12.15 -17.74
N ASP A 407 32.74 12.84 -16.64
CA ASP A 407 31.74 13.07 -15.59
C ASP A 407 30.68 14.10 -15.99
N GLN A 408 31.07 15.11 -16.79
CA GLN A 408 30.11 16.06 -17.36
C GLN A 408 29.18 15.37 -18.35
N ALA A 409 29.74 14.59 -19.28
CA ALA A 409 28.98 13.79 -20.24
C ALA A 409 28.00 12.84 -19.54
N LYS A 410 28.42 12.19 -18.45
CA LYS A 410 27.52 11.34 -17.63
C LYS A 410 26.36 12.14 -17.04
N ALA A 411 26.62 13.32 -16.49
CA ALA A 411 25.58 14.17 -15.92
C ALA A 411 24.60 14.66 -17.00
N ASP A 412 25.11 15.12 -18.14
CA ASP A 412 24.31 15.64 -19.25
C ASP A 412 23.45 14.54 -19.88
N ILE A 413 24.01 13.35 -20.14
CA ILE A 413 23.25 12.18 -20.62
C ILE A 413 22.10 11.85 -19.65
N VAL A 414 22.39 11.84 -18.35
CA VAL A 414 21.38 11.53 -17.34
C VAL A 414 20.29 12.58 -17.35
N GLU A 415 20.63 13.87 -17.38
CA GLU A 415 19.65 14.95 -17.38
C GLU A 415 18.73 14.91 -18.60
N ILE A 416 19.27 14.70 -19.80
CA ILE A 416 18.48 14.59 -21.03
C ILE A 416 17.54 13.38 -20.97
N ARG A 417 18.04 12.21 -20.56
CA ARG A 417 17.22 10.99 -20.47
C ARG A 417 16.14 11.09 -19.40
N VAL A 418 16.43 11.74 -18.28
CA VAL A 418 15.43 11.99 -17.22
C VAL A 418 14.29 12.84 -17.73
N ARG A 419 14.57 13.91 -18.50
CA ARG A 419 13.52 14.74 -19.10
C ARG A 419 12.66 13.94 -20.07
N ARG A 420 13.27 13.14 -20.96
CA ARG A 420 12.52 12.28 -21.89
C ARG A 420 11.65 11.24 -21.18
N ASP A 421 12.20 10.54 -20.19
CA ASP A 421 11.45 9.54 -19.42
C ASP A 421 10.27 10.19 -18.67
N TYR A 422 10.45 11.41 -18.18
CA TYR A 422 9.39 12.18 -17.53
C TYR A 422 8.30 12.61 -18.53
N ASP A 423 8.67 13.11 -19.70
CA ASP A 423 7.71 13.48 -20.76
C ASP A 423 6.91 12.28 -21.27
N GLU A 424 7.55 11.12 -21.42
CA GLU A 424 6.88 9.86 -21.79
C GLU A 424 5.92 9.37 -20.69
N TRP A 425 6.34 9.50 -19.43
CA TRP A 425 5.49 9.20 -18.29
C TRP A 425 4.26 10.13 -18.24
N LEU A 426 4.43 11.43 -18.49
CA LEU A 426 3.31 12.38 -18.57
C LEU A 426 2.32 11.99 -19.68
N LYS A 427 2.80 11.65 -20.88
CA LYS A 427 1.94 11.18 -21.99
C LYS A 427 1.17 9.91 -21.64
N THR A 428 1.84 8.96 -20.98
CA THR A 428 1.19 7.71 -20.56
C THR A 428 0.13 7.96 -19.49
N LYS A 429 0.39 8.91 -18.59
CA LYS A 429 -0.56 9.31 -17.54
C LYS A 429 -1.80 9.99 -18.12
N GLU A 430 -1.62 10.89 -19.09
CA GLU A 430 -2.71 11.59 -19.78
C GLU A 430 -3.65 10.61 -20.50
N ILE A 431 -3.10 9.61 -21.19
CA ILE A 431 -3.90 8.56 -21.86
C ILE A 431 -4.73 7.74 -20.86
N HIS A 432 -4.16 7.44 -19.68
CA HIS A 432 -4.86 6.66 -18.67
C HIS A 432 -6.03 7.43 -18.05
N ASP A 433 -5.84 8.72 -17.79
CA ASP A 433 -6.89 9.59 -17.25
C ASP A 433 -8.05 9.79 -18.26
N ASP A 434 -7.77 9.76 -19.57
CA ASP A 434 -8.78 9.85 -20.64
C ASP A 434 -9.57 8.53 -20.86
N GLU A 435 -8.91 7.36 -20.74
CA GLU A 435 -9.58 6.05 -20.85
C GLU A 435 -10.55 5.80 -19.70
N ASP A 436 -10.19 6.23 -18.48
CA ASP A 436 -11.06 6.08 -17.29
C ASP A 436 -12.30 6.98 -17.36
N GLN A 437 -12.25 8.14 -18.05
CA GLN A 437 -13.43 9.00 -18.25
C GLN A 437 -14.39 8.49 -19.32
N HIS A 438 -13.92 7.71 -20.29
CA HIS A 438 -14.77 7.21 -21.38
C HIS A 438 -15.52 5.91 -21.05
N HIS A 439 -15.09 5.15 -20.03
CA HIS A 439 -15.77 3.92 -19.64
C HIS A 439 -17.06 4.14 -18.86
N ASP A 440 -17.27 5.31 -18.25
CA ASP A 440 -18.46 5.60 -17.44
C ASP A 440 -19.66 6.15 -18.23
N TYR A 441 -19.51 6.45 -19.53
CA TYR A 441 -20.58 7.04 -20.35
C TYR A 441 -21.26 6.07 -21.34
N ALA A 442 -20.85 4.80 -21.42
CA ALA A 442 -21.25 3.89 -22.50
C ALA A 442 -22.30 2.81 -22.15
N THR A 443 -22.88 2.77 -20.94
CA THR A 443 -23.89 1.75 -20.58
C THR A 443 -25.28 2.33 -20.23
N SER A 444 -25.71 3.36 -20.97
CA SER A 444 -27.10 3.83 -20.94
C SER A 444 -27.73 3.73 -22.34
N THR A 445 -27.73 2.55 -22.94
CA THR A 445 -28.74 2.22 -23.96
C THR A 445 -29.89 1.55 -23.25
N GLU A 446 -30.96 2.32 -23.06
CA GLU A 446 -32.30 1.85 -22.71
C GLU A 446 -32.73 0.78 -23.71
N GLU A 447 -32.77 -0.47 -23.28
CA GLU A 447 -33.47 -1.54 -23.99
C GLU A 447 -34.94 -1.47 -23.56
N ILE A 448 -35.70 -0.60 -24.26
CA ILE A 448 -37.16 -0.57 -24.20
C ILE A 448 -37.65 -1.83 -24.92
N ASN A 449 -38.02 -2.83 -24.12
CA ASN A 449 -38.60 -4.07 -24.60
C ASN A 449 -40.12 -3.89 -24.69
N ASP A 450 -40.64 -3.70 -25.91
CA ASP A 450 -42.05 -3.88 -26.25
C ASP A 450 -42.26 -5.34 -26.70
N GLU A 451 -42.82 -6.18 -25.82
CA GLU A 451 -43.73 -7.31 -26.15
C GLU A 451 -44.42 -7.90 -24.92
#